data_AF-A0A6A3PJB3-F1
#
_entry.id   AF-A0A6A3PJB3-F1
#
_cell.length_a   1.000
_cell.length_b   1.000
_cell.length_c   1.000
_cell.angle_alpha   90.00
_cell.angle_beta   90.00
_cell.angle_gamma   90.00
#
_symmetry.space_group_name_H-M   'P 1'
#
loop_
_entity.id
_entity.type
_entity.pdbx_description
1 polymer ?
#
loop_
_entity_poly.entity_id
_entity_poly.type
_entity_poly.pdbx_seq_one_letter_code
_entity_poly.pdbx_strand_id
1 'polypeptide(L)' 'IKKGGSQLSDEDQVAELLVNFNMSAEGNVSTVNENARGQTAVVSISSELMRKHYSRFPELLLVDCTHKTNRCVNTHL' A
#
# COMPACT_ATOMS: atom_id res chain seq x y z
N ILE A 1 0.81 -35.65 -9.72
CA ILE A 1 1.78 -34.54 -9.79
C ILE A 1 1.37 -33.60 -10.91
N LYS A 2 0.87 -32.42 -10.55
CA LYS A 2 1.00 -31.14 -11.27
C LYS A 2 0.67 -30.08 -10.23
N LYS A 3 1.70 -29.62 -9.52
CA LYS A 3 1.62 -28.53 -8.56
C LYS A 3 1.55 -27.24 -9.40
N GLY A 4 0.35 -26.93 -9.91
CA GLY A 4 0.09 -25.63 -10.50
C GLY A 4 0.14 -24.63 -9.36
N GLY A 5 1.28 -23.96 -9.17
CA GLY A 5 1.34 -22.82 -8.26
C GLY A 5 0.34 -21.80 -8.79
N SER A 6 -0.80 -21.63 -8.10
CA SER A 6 -1.75 -20.59 -8.46
C SER A 6 -1.05 -19.27 -8.27
N GLN A 7 -0.85 -18.53 -9.35
CA GLN A 7 -0.48 -17.12 -9.28
C GLN A 7 -1.49 -16.43 -8.36
N LEU A 8 -0.98 -15.74 -7.33
CA LEU A 8 -1.80 -14.98 -6.41
C LEU A 8 -2.58 -13.91 -7.18
N SER A 9 -3.82 -13.63 -6.76
CA SER A 9 -4.55 -12.50 -7.32
C SER A 9 -3.81 -11.19 -7.01
N ASP A 10 -4.08 -10.14 -7.77
CA ASP A 10 -3.47 -8.83 -7.51
C ASP A 10 -3.82 -8.35 -6.09
N GLU A 11 -5.03 -8.65 -5.62
CA GLU A 11 -5.47 -8.34 -4.25
C GLU A 11 -4.67 -9.11 -3.19
N ASP A 12 -4.41 -10.41 -3.42
CA ASP A 12 -3.58 -11.22 -2.52
C ASP A 12 -2.14 -10.70 -2.47
N GLN A 13 -1.59 -10.26 -3.60
CA GLN A 13 -0.24 -9.68 -3.65
C GLN A 13 -0.17 -8.33 -2.90
N VAL A 14 -1.21 -7.50 -3.01
CA VAL A 14 -1.30 -6.25 -2.24
C VAL A 14 -1.45 -6.54 -0.75
N ALA A 15 -2.29 -7.51 -0.37
CA ALA A 15 -2.44 -7.92 1.03
C ALA A 15 -1.11 -8.41 1.61
N GLU A 16 -0.37 -9.26 0.89
CA GLU A 16 0.97 -9.70 1.28
C GLU A 16 1.93 -8.53 1.44
N LEU A 17 1.93 -7.58 0.50
CA LEU A 17 2.77 -6.37 0.56
C LEU A 17 2.48 -5.54 1.82
N LEU A 18 1.21 -5.32 2.16
CA LEU A 18 0.80 -4.55 3.34
C LEU A 18 1.18 -5.25 4.65
N VAL A 19 1.03 -6.59 4.70
CA VAL A 19 1.47 -7.40 5.85
C VAL A 19 2.99 -7.31 6.02
N ASN A 20 3.75 -7.49 4.93
CA ASN A 20 5.20 -7.38 4.96
C ASN A 20 5.66 -5.98 5.37
N PHE A 21 4.97 -4.93 4.92
CA PHE A 21 5.21 -3.57 5.36
C PHE A 21 5.02 -3.40 6.87
N ASN A 22 3.90 -3.87 7.43
CA ASN A 22 3.62 -3.81 8.87
C ASN A 22 4.67 -4.58 9.68
N MET A 23 5.14 -5.73 9.17
CA MET A 23 6.13 -6.56 9.85
C MET A 23 7.56 -6.01 9.77
N SER A 24 7.86 -5.14 8.81
CA SER A 24 9.22 -4.60 8.63
C SER A 24 9.68 -3.66 9.74
N ALA A 25 8.76 -3.07 10.51
CA ALA A 25 9.07 -2.31 11.74
C ALA A 25 7.83 -2.24 12.65
N GLU A 26 8.02 -2.33 13.97
CA GLU A 26 6.93 -2.31 14.96
C GLU A 26 6.01 -1.09 14.83
N GLY A 27 6.57 0.06 14.45
CA GLY A 27 5.79 1.29 14.29
C GLY A 27 5.11 1.47 12.93
N ASN A 28 5.32 0.56 11.97
CA ASN A 28 4.65 0.60 10.67
C ASN A 28 3.19 0.15 10.81
N VAL A 29 2.29 0.93 10.22
CA VAL A 29 0.86 0.63 10.22
C VAL A 29 0.29 0.85 8.83
N SER A 30 -0.44 -0.14 8.35
CA SER A 30 -1.29 -0.02 7.17
C SER A 30 -2.70 -0.49 7.49
N THR A 31 -3.68 0.15 6.85
CA THR A 31 -5.10 -0.19 6.98
C THR A 31 -5.76 -0.13 5.62
N VAL A 32 -6.69 -1.06 5.39
CA VAL A 32 -7.54 -1.10 4.20
C VAL A 32 -8.96 -0.83 4.68
N ASN A 33 -9.61 0.17 4.08
CA ASN A 33 -11.00 0.49 4.34
C ASN A 33 -11.82 0.17 3.09
N GLU A 34 -12.80 -0.70 3.26
CA GLU A 34 -13.71 -1.13 2.21
C GLU A 34 -14.98 -0.28 2.21
N ASN A 35 -15.55 -0.05 1.04
CA ASN A 35 -16.88 0.58 0.94
C ASN A 35 -17.99 -0.43 1.28
N ALA A 36 -19.24 0.04 1.30
CA ALA A 36 -20.42 -0.78 1.57
C ALA A 36 -20.64 -1.97 0.59
N ARG A 37 -19.89 -2.03 -0.52
CA ARG A 37 -19.92 -3.14 -1.49
C ARG A 37 -18.75 -4.11 -1.34
N GLY A 38 -17.90 -3.94 -0.30
CA GLY A 38 -16.71 -4.77 -0.08
C GLY A 38 -15.56 -4.48 -1.05
N GLN A 39 -15.54 -3.29 -1.67
CA GLN A 39 -14.42 -2.88 -2.52
C GLN A 39 -13.50 -1.95 -1.75
N THR A 40 -12.18 -2.14 -1.90
CA THR A 40 -11.16 -1.24 -1.35
C THR A 40 -11.43 0.19 -1.79
N ALA A 41 -11.78 1.04 -0.82
CA ALA A 41 -12.04 2.46 -1.05
C ALA A 41 -10.83 3.32 -0.69
N VAL A 42 -10.13 2.96 0.39
CA VAL A 42 -8.98 3.69 0.90
C VAL A 42 -7.95 2.71 1.43
N VAL A 43 -6.68 2.91 1.06
CA VAL A 43 -5.52 2.29 1.71
C VAL A 43 -4.75 3.40 2.40
N SER A 44 -4.53 3.26 3.71
CA SER A 44 -3.72 4.19 4.49
C SER A 44 -2.44 3.49 4.93
N ILE A 45 -1.29 4.12 4.72
CA ILE A 45 0.04 3.59 5.05
C ILE A 45 0.80 4.64 5.85
N SER A 46 1.43 4.24 6.95
CA SER A 46 2.22 5.11 7.80
C SER A 46 3.43 4.35 8.34
N SER A 47 4.63 4.76 7.91
CA SER A 47 5.86 4.18 8.46
C SER A 47 6.10 4.70 9.88
N GLU A 48 6.87 3.94 10.66
CA GLU A 48 7.33 4.36 11.98
C GLU A 48 8.02 5.74 11.91
N LEU A 49 8.87 5.95 10.90
CA LEU A 49 9.59 7.19 10.69
C LEU A 49 8.62 8.37 10.51
N MET A 50 7.63 8.23 9.62
CA MET A 50 6.60 9.27 9.41
C MET A 50 5.88 9.60 10.72
N ARG A 51 5.48 8.59 11.48
CA ARG A 51 4.78 8.76 12.75
C ARG A 51 5.64 9.47 13.79
N LYS A 52 6.93 9.13 13.89
CA LYS A 52 7.89 9.82 14.77
C LYS A 52 8.06 11.29 14.37
N HIS A 53 8.13 11.58 13.07
CA HIS A 53 8.22 12.96 12.58
C HIS A 53 6.96 13.77 12.88
N TYR A 54 5.77 13.25 12.55
CA TYR A 54 4.51 13.91 12.84
C TYR A 54 4.27 14.12 14.34
N SER A 55 4.62 13.13 15.18
CA SER A 55 4.51 13.27 16.63
C SER A 55 5.42 14.36 17.20
N ARG A 56 6.57 14.61 16.56
CA ARG A 56 7.55 15.60 17.01
C ARG A 56 7.24 17.00 16.48
N PHE A 57 6.69 17.08 15.27
CA PHE A 57 6.39 18.33 14.57
C PHE A 57 5.00 18.24 13.92
N PRO A 58 3.92 18.40 14.69
CA PRO A 58 2.55 18.26 14.20
C PRO A 58 2.17 19.33 13.14
N GLU A 59 2.93 20.42 13.05
CA GLU A 59 2.80 21.47 12.04
C GLU A 59 3.32 21.06 10.65
N LEU A 60 4.10 19.98 10.54
CA LEU A 60 4.60 19.51 9.25
C LEU A 60 3.51 18.74 8.50
N LEU A 61 3.28 19.12 7.24
CA LEU A 61 2.49 18.33 6.30
C LEU A 61 3.44 17.44 5.48
N LEU A 62 3.41 16.11 5.70
CA LEU A 62 4.09 15.16 4.82
C LEU A 62 3.16 14.83 3.65
N VAL A 63 3.45 15.43 2.50
CA VAL A 63 2.79 15.11 1.22
C VAL A 63 3.63 14.08 0.51
N ASP A 64 3.05 12.93 0.18
CA ASP A 64 3.69 11.99 -0.73
C ASP A 64 3.65 12.55 -2.16
N CYS A 65 4.80 12.93 -2.69
CA CYS A 65 4.95 13.43 -4.05
C CYS A 65 5.36 12.30 -5.00
N THR A 66 4.58 11.22 -5.06
CA THR A 66 4.82 10.14 -6.03
C THR A 66 4.54 10.66 -7.45
N HIS A 67 5.59 11.11 -8.14
CA HIS A 67 5.52 11.42 -9.57
C HIS A 67 5.54 10.10 -10.36
N LYS A 68 4.37 9.56 -10.68
CA LYS A 68 4.25 8.60 -11.79
C LYS A 68 4.02 9.39 -13.07
N THR A 69 5.00 9.41 -13.97
CA THR A 69 4.71 9.71 -15.37
C THR A 69 3.77 8.62 -15.84
N ASN A 70 2.52 8.98 -16.19
CA ASN A 70 1.58 8.11 -16.87
C ASN A 70 2.15 7.75 -18.25
N ARG A 71 3.15 6.87 -18.32
CA ARG A 71 3.52 6.25 -19.59
C ARG A 71 2.50 5.15 -19.81
N CYS A 72 1.37 5.53 -20.42
CA CYS A 72 0.49 4.60 -21.07
C CYS A 72 1.36 3.83 -22.08
N VAL A 73 1.76 2.59 -21.75
CA VAL A 73 2.26 1.69 -22.79
C VAL A 73 1.01 1.28 -23.55
N ASN A 74 0.67 2.09 -24.56
CA ASN A 74 -0.39 1.77 -25.49
C ASN A 74 0.13 0.66 -26.39
N THR A 75 0.07 -0.58 -25.92
CA THR A 75 0.26 -1.76 -26.77
C THR A 75 -1.11 -2.14 -27.32
N HIS A 76 -1.20 -2.07 -28.66
CA HIS A 76 -2.30 -2.40 -29.56
C HIS A 76 -3.14 -1.22 -30.09
N LEU A 77 -2.54 -0.48 -31.02
CA LEU A 77 -3.19 -0.08 -32.27
C LEU A 77 -2.42 -0.68 -33.44
#